data_AF-A0A2N3QVC8-F1
#
_entry.id   AF-A0A2N3QVC8-F1
#
_cell.length_a   1.000
_cell.length_b   1.000
_cell.length_c   1.000
_cell.angle_alpha   90.00
_cell.angle_beta   90.00
_cell.angle_gamma   90.00
#
_symmetry.space_group_name_H-M   'P 1'
#
loop_
_entity.id
_entity.type
_entity.pdbx_description
1 polymer ?
#
loop_
_entity_poly.entity_id
_entity_poly.type
_entity_poly.pdbx_seq_one_letter_code
_entity_poly.pdbx_strand_id
1 'polypeptide(L)'
;MVVVCDGGGGIRKALRHAWPHARVQRCLFHICLNIGAILGTNPRHEASRQLLRLAKELTRVKDGGAMAAWLGAYNAWELRHKDFLEQKSMWADGSENDLHQRLVKARDMLRRRIREQTMFTFMDPDTDADGPIPTSNNVIESQNARIRDMLRTHRGLNLIRRIKAVCWWCHQHTEHPERAAWLARHAWRDEQIEQLYRQAWEHSDEGRQQLFGIPARYGTGIDWNEFHTSTPWKGTAYRSKCVDYVAGLPLWQ
;
A
#
# COMPACT_ATOMS: atom_id res chain seq x y z
N MET A 1 1.68 -15.82 14.00
CA MET A 1 0.72 -14.92 13.29
C MET A 1 1.28 -14.38 11.99
N VAL A 2 0.49 -14.40 10.91
CA VAL A 2 0.84 -13.82 9.60
C VAL A 2 -0.20 -12.79 9.16
N VAL A 3 0.26 -11.66 8.63
CA VAL A 3 -0.60 -10.58 8.12
C VAL A 3 -0.47 -10.50 6.61
N VAL A 4 -1.61 -10.60 5.91
CA VAL A 4 -1.69 -10.43 4.45
C VAL A 4 -2.05 -8.99 4.12
N CYS A 5 -1.22 -8.29 3.35
CA CYS A 5 -1.49 -6.89 3.00
C CYS A 5 -0.95 -6.47 1.63
N ASP A 6 -1.44 -5.36 1.10
CA ASP A 6 -0.86 -4.68 -0.07
C ASP A 6 0.56 -4.15 0.19
N GLY A 7 0.86 -3.89 1.47
CA GLY A 7 2.11 -3.46 2.08
C GLY A 7 2.43 -1.97 1.92
N GLY A 8 1.41 -1.13 2.07
CA GLY A 8 1.57 0.30 2.32
C GLY A 8 2.58 0.62 3.43
N GLY A 9 3.11 1.85 3.44
CA GLY A 9 4.06 2.30 4.48
C GLY A 9 3.44 2.29 5.87
N GLY A 10 2.22 2.82 5.98
CA GLY A 10 1.47 2.91 7.24
C GLY A 10 1.23 1.56 7.90
N ILE A 11 0.73 0.56 7.16
CA ILE A 11 0.51 -0.79 7.71
C ILE A 11 1.80 -1.43 8.21
N ARG A 12 2.94 -1.24 7.53
CA ARG A 12 4.22 -1.77 8.03
C ARG A 12 4.69 -1.08 9.30
N LYS A 13 4.44 0.22 9.46
CA LYS A 13 4.75 0.96 10.70
C LYS A 13 3.85 0.48 11.84
N ALA A 14 2.55 0.28 11.57
CA ALA A 14 1.57 -0.28 12.48
C ALA A 14 2.01 -1.64 13.01
N LEU A 15 2.35 -2.56 12.10
CA LEU A 15 2.76 -3.92 12.43
C LEU A 15 4.00 -3.93 13.31
N ARG A 16 5.04 -3.14 12.98
CA ARG A 16 6.24 -3.07 13.82
C ARG A 16 5.96 -2.57 15.24
N HIS A 17 4.95 -1.72 15.42
CA HIS A 17 4.61 -1.16 16.73
C HIS A 17 3.72 -2.12 17.54
N ALA A 18 2.63 -2.59 16.94
CA ALA A 18 1.62 -3.39 17.64
C ALA A 18 1.94 -4.89 17.68
N TRP A 19 2.58 -5.43 16.63
CA TRP A 19 2.91 -6.85 16.51
C TRP A 19 4.30 -7.05 15.87
N PRO A 20 5.39 -6.74 16.60
CA PRO A 20 6.75 -6.74 16.06
C PRO A 20 7.21 -8.11 15.52
N HIS A 21 6.61 -9.20 16.00
CA HIS A 21 6.92 -10.57 15.57
C HIS A 21 5.98 -11.09 14.46
N ALA A 22 5.03 -10.29 14.00
CA ALA A 22 4.14 -10.70 12.91
C ALA A 22 4.90 -10.82 11.60
N ARG A 23 4.78 -11.98 10.93
CA ARG A 23 5.27 -12.15 9.56
C ARG A 23 4.31 -11.49 8.58
N VAL A 24 4.83 -11.02 7.45
CA VAL A 24 4.05 -10.32 6.42
C VAL A 24 4.02 -11.14 5.15
N GLN A 25 2.82 -11.36 4.62
CA GLN A 25 2.57 -11.82 3.27
C GLN A 25 2.07 -10.65 2.42
N ARG A 26 2.84 -10.26 1.41
CA ARG A 26 2.41 -9.27 0.41
C ARG A 26 1.39 -9.91 -0.53
N CYS A 27 0.31 -9.20 -0.81
CA CYS A 27 -0.65 -9.61 -1.84
C CYS A 27 0.04 -9.63 -3.22
N LEU A 28 0.16 -10.82 -3.82
CA LEU A 28 0.81 -11.00 -5.13
C LEU A 28 0.09 -10.24 -6.24
N PHE A 29 -1.24 -10.13 -6.14
CA PHE A 29 -2.05 -9.35 -7.07
C PHE A 29 -1.70 -7.85 -7.02
N HIS A 30 -1.52 -7.28 -5.83
CA HIS A 30 -1.09 -5.88 -5.70
C HIS A 30 0.32 -5.64 -6.23
N ILE A 31 1.23 -6.61 -6.11
CA ILE A 31 2.55 -6.52 -6.76
C ILE A 31 2.38 -6.44 -8.28
N CYS A 32 1.53 -7.30 -8.85
CA CYS A 32 1.22 -7.27 -10.29
C CYS A 32 0.61 -5.91 -10.71
N LEU A 33 -0.37 -5.40 -9.97
CA LEU A 33 -0.99 -4.10 -10.25
C LEU A 33 0.03 -2.96 -10.19
N ASN A 34 0.90 -2.93 -9.18
CA ASN A 34 1.94 -1.91 -9.04
C ASN A 34 2.92 -1.93 -10.21
N ILE A 35 3.36 -3.12 -10.66
CA ILE A 35 4.21 -3.23 -11.86
C ILE A 35 3.45 -2.78 -13.12
N GLY A 36 2.17 -3.16 -13.25
CA GLY A 36 1.31 -2.72 -14.35
C GLY A 36 1.13 -1.20 -14.40
N ALA A 37 0.95 -0.54 -13.24
CA ALA A 37 0.86 0.91 -13.15
C ALA A 37 2.18 1.59 -13.59
N ILE A 38 3.32 1.02 -13.18
CA ILE A 38 4.64 1.55 -13.56
C ILE A 38 4.90 1.36 -15.05
N LEU A 39 4.64 0.19 -15.63
CA LEU A 39 5.01 -0.12 -17.02
C LEU A 39 3.93 0.27 -18.05
N GLY A 40 2.68 0.41 -17.62
CA GLY A 40 1.52 0.50 -18.50
C GLY A 40 1.05 -0.87 -19.01
N THR A 41 -0.10 -0.87 -19.68
CA THR A 41 -0.74 -2.10 -20.20
C THR A 41 -0.09 -2.63 -21.48
N ASN A 42 0.47 -1.74 -22.31
CA ASN A 42 1.13 -2.08 -23.57
C ASN A 42 2.50 -1.40 -23.68
N PRO A 43 3.51 -1.87 -22.95
CA PRO A 43 4.84 -1.25 -22.99
C PRO A 43 5.54 -1.53 -24.32
N ARG A 44 6.23 -0.50 -24.86
CA ARG A 44 6.90 -0.54 -26.16
C ARG A 44 8.07 -1.54 -26.22
N HIS A 45 8.90 -1.55 -25.17
CA HIS A 45 10.12 -2.36 -25.14
C HIS A 45 9.85 -3.81 -24.78
N GLU A 46 10.59 -4.73 -25.39
CA GLU A 46 10.48 -6.15 -25.11
C GLU A 46 10.79 -6.47 -23.65
N ALA A 47 11.86 -5.90 -23.08
CA ALA A 47 12.22 -6.07 -21.68
C ALA A 47 11.04 -5.75 -20.74
N SER A 48 10.32 -4.66 -21.01
CA SER A 48 9.13 -4.26 -20.25
C SER A 48 7.95 -5.22 -20.45
N ARG A 49 7.73 -5.72 -21.67
CA ARG A 49 6.68 -6.72 -21.94
C ARG A 49 6.95 -8.04 -21.20
N GLN A 50 8.21 -8.47 -21.17
CA GLN A 50 8.64 -9.65 -20.44
C GLN A 50 8.47 -9.47 -18.92
N LEU A 51 8.88 -8.33 -18.36
CA LEU A 51 8.69 -8.05 -16.93
C LEU A 51 7.21 -8.00 -16.53
N LEU A 52 6.36 -7.39 -17.37
CA LEU A 52 4.91 -7.36 -17.14
C LEU A 52 4.30 -8.77 -17.17
N ARG A 53 4.82 -9.67 -18.03
CA ARG A 53 4.42 -11.08 -18.04
C ARG A 53 4.81 -11.79 -16.75
N LEU A 54 6.06 -11.63 -16.29
CA LEU A 54 6.52 -12.19 -15.01
C LEU A 54 5.65 -11.70 -13.83
N ALA A 55 5.28 -10.42 -13.83
CA ALA A 55 4.39 -9.87 -12.79
C ALA A 55 2.99 -10.52 -12.80
N LYS A 56 2.45 -10.86 -13.98
CA LYS A 56 1.19 -11.61 -14.09
C LYS A 56 1.34 -13.05 -13.64
N GLU A 57 2.43 -13.71 -14.05
CA GLU A 57 2.73 -15.10 -13.67
C GLU A 57 2.93 -15.25 -12.16
N LEU A 58 3.48 -14.23 -11.48
CA LEU A 58 3.63 -14.21 -10.03
C LEU A 58 2.31 -14.50 -9.31
N THR A 59 1.17 -14.01 -9.83
CA THR A 59 -0.15 -14.22 -9.20
C THR A 59 -0.61 -15.68 -9.21
N ARG A 60 0.02 -16.53 -10.03
CA ARG A 60 -0.28 -17.96 -10.20
C ARG A 60 0.64 -18.87 -9.41
N VAL A 61 1.63 -18.33 -8.70
CA VAL A 61 2.54 -19.11 -7.86
C VAL A 61 1.78 -19.64 -6.64
N LYS A 62 1.79 -20.97 -6.45
CA LYS A 62 1.06 -21.67 -5.38
C LYS A 62 1.89 -22.66 -4.58
N ASP A 63 3.05 -23.06 -5.09
CA ASP A 63 3.93 -24.05 -4.47
C ASP A 63 5.41 -23.68 -4.66
N GLY A 64 6.28 -24.37 -3.92
CA GLY A 64 7.72 -24.12 -3.93
C GLY A 64 8.38 -24.32 -5.30
N GLY A 65 7.88 -25.25 -6.12
CA GLY A 65 8.38 -25.47 -7.48
C GLY A 65 8.08 -24.28 -8.39
N ALA A 66 6.84 -23.80 -8.37
CA ALA A 66 6.42 -22.60 -9.08
C ALA A 66 7.15 -21.34 -8.61
N MET A 67 7.44 -21.23 -7.30
CA MET A 67 8.25 -20.15 -6.75
C MET A 67 9.67 -20.18 -7.29
N ALA A 68 10.34 -21.34 -7.23
CA ALA A 68 11.71 -21.50 -7.73
C ALA A 68 11.80 -21.21 -9.23
N ALA A 69 10.84 -21.70 -10.01
CA ALA A 69 10.74 -21.42 -11.44
C ALA A 69 10.55 -19.92 -11.72
N TRP A 70 9.68 -19.24 -10.95
CA TRP A 70 9.44 -17.81 -11.10
C TRP A 70 10.69 -16.98 -10.75
N LEU A 71 11.37 -17.29 -9.64
CA LEU A 71 12.61 -16.62 -9.24
C LEU A 71 13.72 -16.83 -10.28
N GLY A 72 13.84 -18.06 -10.82
CA GLY A 72 14.77 -18.37 -11.90
C GLY A 72 14.47 -17.56 -13.17
N ALA A 73 13.20 -17.48 -13.58
CA ALA A 73 12.77 -16.70 -14.74
C ALA A 73 13.02 -15.19 -14.56
N TYR A 74 12.78 -14.65 -13.36
CA TYR A 74 13.09 -13.26 -13.03
C TYR A 74 14.59 -12.98 -13.09
N ASN A 75 15.43 -13.83 -12.48
CA ASN A 75 16.88 -13.67 -12.51
C ASN A 75 17.43 -13.75 -13.94
N ALA A 76 16.93 -14.69 -14.76
CA ALA A 76 17.32 -14.81 -16.16
C ALA A 76 16.91 -13.58 -16.98
N TRP A 77 15.74 -13.00 -16.69
CA TRP A 77 15.30 -11.74 -17.31
C TRP A 77 16.20 -10.56 -16.91
N GLU A 78 16.53 -10.41 -15.63
CA GLU A 78 17.37 -9.31 -15.13
C GLU A 78 18.78 -9.39 -15.74
N LEU A 79 19.35 -10.60 -15.83
CA LEU A 79 20.65 -10.83 -16.47
C LEU A 79 20.62 -10.52 -17.97
N ARG A 80 19.60 -11.00 -18.69
CA ARG A 80 19.47 -10.79 -20.14
C ARG A 80 19.38 -9.32 -20.53
N HIS A 81 18.69 -8.52 -19.72
CA HIS A 81 18.44 -7.10 -20.01
C HIS A 81 19.34 -6.16 -19.20
N LYS A 82 20.41 -6.66 -18.57
CA LYS A 82 21.30 -5.86 -17.71
C LYS A 82 21.81 -4.61 -18.42
N ASP A 83 22.46 -4.78 -19.56
CA ASP A 83 23.06 -3.66 -20.30
C ASP A 83 21.99 -2.66 -20.75
N PHE A 84 20.80 -3.14 -21.12
CA PHE A 84 19.66 -2.30 -21.47
C PHE A 84 19.18 -1.48 -20.27
N LEU A 85 19.08 -2.09 -19.09
CA LEU A 85 18.67 -1.43 -17.84
C LEU A 85 19.69 -0.40 -17.33
N GLU A 86 20.97 -0.56 -17.67
CA GLU A 86 22.07 0.31 -17.25
C GLU A 86 22.28 1.52 -18.18
N GLN A 87 21.62 1.55 -19.34
CA GLN A 87 21.68 2.70 -20.26
C GLN A 87 21.28 4.00 -19.57
N LYS A 88 22.11 5.04 -19.75
CA LYS A 88 21.92 6.38 -19.20
C LYS A 88 21.63 7.41 -20.29
N SER A 89 21.00 8.51 -19.90
CA SER A 89 20.78 9.69 -20.72
C SER A 89 21.13 10.94 -19.94
N MET A 90 21.80 11.87 -20.61
CA MET A 90 22.05 13.22 -20.10
C MET A 90 20.82 14.09 -20.35
N TRP A 91 20.37 14.79 -19.30
CA TRP A 91 19.23 15.69 -19.34
C TRP A 91 19.70 17.13 -19.59
N ALA A 92 18.76 18.02 -19.94
CA ALA A 92 19.06 19.41 -20.27
C ALA A 92 19.67 20.20 -19.10
N ASP A 93 19.49 19.74 -17.87
CA ASP A 93 20.08 20.30 -16.65
C ASP A 93 21.46 19.73 -16.31
N GLY A 94 22.03 18.87 -17.18
CA GLY A 94 23.31 18.21 -16.97
C GLY A 94 23.25 16.99 -16.05
N SER A 95 22.06 16.59 -15.57
CA SER A 95 21.91 15.37 -14.77
C SER A 95 21.94 14.10 -15.63
N GLU A 96 22.55 13.05 -15.10
CA GLU A 96 22.53 11.72 -15.69
C GLU A 96 21.43 10.88 -15.03
N ASN A 97 20.50 10.35 -15.84
CA ASN A 97 19.43 9.48 -15.35
C ASN A 97 19.35 8.20 -16.17
N ASP A 98 18.68 7.18 -15.62
CA ASP A 98 18.35 5.98 -16.38
C ASP A 98 17.56 6.34 -17.64
N LEU A 99 17.96 5.78 -18.79
CA LEU A 99 17.22 5.96 -20.03
C LEU A 99 15.82 5.33 -19.92
N HIS A 100 15.73 4.18 -19.24
CA HIS A 100 14.49 3.41 -19.07
C HIS A 100 13.92 3.51 -17.65
N GLN A 101 13.74 4.72 -17.14
CA GLN A 101 13.36 4.98 -15.74
C GLN A 101 12.18 4.14 -15.23
N ARG A 102 11.12 4.00 -16.04
CA ARG A 102 9.94 3.20 -15.66
C ARG A 102 10.30 1.73 -15.46
N LEU A 103 11.12 1.18 -16.35
CA LEU A 103 11.53 -0.23 -16.26
C LEU A 103 12.47 -0.46 -15.08
N VAL A 104 13.45 0.43 -14.90
CA VAL A 104 14.39 0.44 -13.76
C VAL A 104 13.61 0.49 -12.44
N LYS A 105 12.65 1.41 -12.31
CA LYS A 105 11.77 1.51 -11.13
C LYS A 105 10.99 0.22 -10.87
N ALA A 106 10.43 -0.39 -11.91
CA ALA A 106 9.69 -1.65 -11.79
C ALA A 106 10.59 -2.81 -11.34
N ARG A 107 11.80 -2.92 -11.91
CA ARG A 107 12.83 -3.88 -11.49
C ARG A 107 13.17 -3.69 -10.02
N ASP A 108 13.50 -2.46 -9.60
CA ASP A 108 13.93 -2.17 -8.24
C ASP A 108 12.84 -2.45 -7.21
N MET A 109 11.58 -2.22 -7.58
CA MET A 109 10.44 -2.62 -6.78
C MET A 109 10.42 -4.13 -6.53
N LEU A 110 10.54 -4.95 -7.59
CA LEU A 110 10.57 -6.42 -7.45
C LEU A 110 11.80 -6.90 -6.68
N ARG A 111 12.99 -6.37 -7.00
CA ARG A 111 14.24 -6.70 -6.30
C ARG A 111 14.15 -6.42 -4.80
N ARG A 112 13.54 -5.29 -4.44
CA ARG A 112 13.25 -4.96 -3.04
C ARG A 112 12.31 -5.98 -2.40
N ARG A 113 11.24 -6.40 -3.08
CA ARG A 113 10.28 -7.37 -2.52
C ARG A 113 10.86 -8.77 -2.36
N ILE A 114 11.70 -9.20 -3.30
CA ILE A 114 12.48 -10.44 -3.19
C ILE A 114 13.39 -10.39 -1.96
N ARG A 115 14.13 -9.28 -1.77
CA ARG A 115 15.01 -9.10 -0.61
C ARG A 115 14.26 -9.02 0.71
N GLU A 116 13.09 -8.37 0.74
CA GLU A 116 12.23 -8.30 1.91
C GLU A 116 11.62 -9.68 2.28
N GLN A 117 11.70 -10.69 1.40
CA GLN A 117 11.16 -12.04 1.62
C GLN A 117 9.68 -12.09 2.03
N THR A 118 8.89 -11.09 1.63
CA THR A 118 7.47 -10.97 2.02
C THR A 118 6.51 -11.52 0.97
N MET A 119 6.98 -11.99 -0.19
CA MET A 119 6.11 -12.45 -1.28
C MET A 119 5.64 -13.90 -1.13
N PHE A 120 6.43 -14.73 -0.44
CA PHE A 120 6.22 -16.18 -0.39
C PHE A 120 6.11 -16.72 1.04
N THR A 121 5.82 -15.85 2.01
CA THR A 121 5.59 -16.20 3.43
C THR A 121 4.50 -17.26 3.59
N PHE A 122 3.53 -17.34 2.66
CA PHE A 122 2.51 -18.38 2.66
C PHE A 122 3.02 -19.81 2.45
N MET A 123 4.28 -19.97 2.02
CA MET A 123 4.94 -21.28 1.85
C MET A 123 5.85 -21.65 3.03
N ASP A 124 6.03 -20.74 3.99
CA ASP A 124 6.92 -20.95 5.11
C ASP A 124 6.28 -21.94 6.10
N PRO A 125 6.89 -23.13 6.31
CA PRO A 125 6.31 -24.17 7.14
C PRO A 125 6.30 -23.79 8.62
N ASP A 126 7.14 -22.83 9.03
CA ASP A 126 7.28 -22.46 10.44
C ASP A 126 6.18 -21.49 10.89
N THR A 127 5.22 -21.11 10.03
CA THR A 127 4.18 -20.14 10.41
C THR A 127 3.17 -20.71 11.39
N ASP A 128 2.94 -20.01 12.51
CA ASP A 128 1.87 -20.34 13.48
C ASP A 128 0.47 -19.97 12.95
N ALA A 129 0.16 -20.30 11.70
CA ALA A 129 -1.15 -20.04 11.11
C ALA A 129 -2.02 -21.29 11.25
N ASP A 130 -3.24 -21.14 11.76
CA ASP A 130 -4.24 -22.21 11.89
C ASP A 130 -4.83 -22.67 10.54
N GLY A 131 -4.18 -22.36 9.42
CA GLY A 131 -4.65 -22.69 8.08
C GLY A 131 -3.80 -22.11 6.95
N PRO A 132 -4.16 -22.40 5.69
CA PRO A 132 -3.40 -21.93 4.54
C PRO A 132 -3.45 -20.40 4.45
N ILE A 133 -2.27 -19.79 4.40
CA ILE A 133 -2.14 -18.34 4.26
C ILE A 133 -2.51 -17.94 2.82
N PRO A 134 -3.44 -17.00 2.62
CA PRO A 134 -3.84 -16.63 1.27
C PRO A 134 -2.75 -15.79 0.57
N THR A 135 -2.57 -16.04 -0.72
CA THR A 135 -1.62 -15.29 -1.57
C THR A 135 -2.11 -13.89 -1.96
N SER A 136 -3.36 -13.55 -1.63
CA SER A 136 -4.02 -12.30 -2.00
C SER A 136 -4.88 -11.77 -0.86
N ASN A 137 -5.09 -10.45 -0.84
CA ASN A 137 -5.91 -9.76 0.15
C ASN A 137 -7.38 -9.61 -0.27
N ASN A 138 -7.87 -10.42 -1.21
CA ASN A 138 -9.18 -10.22 -1.86
C ASN A 138 -10.36 -10.19 -0.87
N VAL A 139 -10.28 -10.99 0.21
CA VAL A 139 -11.32 -11.01 1.25
C VAL A 139 -11.42 -9.65 1.95
N ILE A 140 -10.29 -9.02 2.26
CA ILE A 140 -10.30 -7.68 2.88
C ILE A 140 -10.69 -6.62 1.85
N GLU A 141 -10.26 -6.74 0.60
CA GLU A 141 -10.66 -5.79 -0.45
C GLU A 141 -12.17 -5.76 -0.70
N SER A 142 -12.84 -6.91 -0.58
CA SER A 142 -14.31 -6.97 -0.69
C SER A 142 -14.99 -6.27 0.49
N GLN A 143 -14.47 -6.41 1.71
CA GLN A 143 -14.98 -5.66 2.88
C GLN A 143 -14.69 -4.16 2.74
N ASN A 144 -13.51 -3.77 2.29
CA ASN A 144 -13.17 -2.37 1.99
C ASN A 144 -14.10 -1.76 0.93
N ALA A 145 -14.54 -2.56 -0.06
CA ALA A 145 -15.53 -2.12 -1.03
C ALA A 145 -16.89 -1.83 -0.37
N ARG A 146 -17.33 -2.69 0.56
CA ARG A 146 -18.58 -2.50 1.32
C ARG A 146 -18.54 -1.29 2.26
N ILE A 147 -17.41 -1.07 2.95
CA ILE A 147 -17.20 0.14 3.77
C ILE A 147 -17.27 1.39 2.89
N ARG A 148 -16.57 1.39 1.75
CA ARG A 148 -16.61 2.52 0.81
C ARG A 148 -18.02 2.76 0.27
N ASP A 149 -18.78 1.71 0.02
CA ASP A 149 -20.16 1.82 -0.45
C ASP A 149 -21.08 2.45 0.61
N MET A 150 -21.00 1.98 1.85
CA MET A 150 -21.69 2.59 2.99
C MET A 150 -21.37 4.10 3.08
N LEU A 151 -20.09 4.48 2.98
CA LEU A 151 -19.70 5.90 3.00
C LEU A 151 -20.21 6.69 1.77
N ARG A 152 -20.35 6.05 0.59
CA ARG A 152 -20.93 6.69 -0.61
C ARG A 152 -22.42 6.92 -0.48
N THR A 153 -23.14 6.05 0.21
CA THR A 153 -24.58 6.21 0.50
C THR A 153 -24.80 7.30 1.55
N HIS A 154 -23.83 7.51 2.45
CA HIS A 154 -23.87 8.50 3.52
C HIS A 154 -22.91 9.68 3.31
N ARG A 155 -22.84 10.23 2.10
CA ARG A 155 -21.93 11.36 1.74
C ARG A 155 -22.11 12.62 2.60
N GLY A 156 -23.27 12.81 3.22
CA GLY A 156 -23.55 13.95 4.10
C GLY A 156 -22.93 13.86 5.50
N LEU A 157 -22.27 12.75 5.85
CA LEU A 157 -21.60 12.62 7.15
C LEU A 157 -20.31 13.44 7.18
N ASN A 158 -20.15 14.23 8.25
CA ASN A 158 -18.87 14.86 8.54
C ASN A 158 -17.78 13.81 8.84
N LEU A 159 -16.51 14.23 8.82
CA LEU A 159 -15.37 13.32 8.95
C LEU A 159 -15.43 12.46 10.23
N ILE A 160 -15.73 13.07 11.38
CA ILE A 160 -15.82 12.36 12.67
C ILE A 160 -16.92 11.30 12.61
N ARG A 161 -18.09 11.64 12.08
CA ARG A 161 -19.20 10.69 11.92
C ARG A 161 -18.88 9.59 10.91
N ARG A 162 -18.10 9.88 9.86
CA ARG A 162 -17.61 8.87 8.92
C ARG A 162 -16.67 7.89 9.61
N ILE A 163 -15.73 8.38 10.42
CA ILE A 163 -14.81 7.54 11.20
C ILE A 163 -15.59 6.65 12.15
N LYS A 164 -16.53 7.22 12.91
CA LYS A 164 -17.41 6.46 13.79
C LYS A 164 -18.23 5.41 13.03
N ALA A 165 -18.78 5.76 11.87
CA ALA A 165 -19.50 4.81 11.03
C ALA A 165 -18.62 3.66 10.55
N VAL A 166 -17.36 3.93 10.17
CA VAL A 166 -16.38 2.89 9.82
C VAL A 166 -16.06 2.02 11.03
N CYS A 167 -15.72 2.59 12.18
CA CYS A 167 -15.44 1.85 13.41
C CYS A 167 -16.63 0.96 13.81
N TRP A 168 -17.85 1.50 13.73
CA TRP A 168 -19.06 0.76 14.04
C TRP A 168 -19.30 -0.37 13.04
N TRP A 169 -19.13 -0.10 11.74
CA TRP A 169 -19.21 -1.11 10.70
C TRP A 169 -18.22 -2.25 10.97
N CYS A 170 -16.95 -1.94 11.23
CA CYS A 170 -15.91 -2.93 11.52
C CYS A 170 -16.28 -3.77 12.73
N HIS A 171 -16.76 -3.13 13.80
CA HIS A 171 -17.21 -3.82 14.99
C HIS A 171 -18.39 -4.77 14.73
N GLN A 172 -19.39 -4.37 13.95
CA GLN A 172 -20.54 -5.23 13.65
C GLN A 172 -20.20 -6.42 12.73
N HIS A 173 -19.06 -6.36 12.04
CA HIS A 173 -18.59 -7.40 11.12
C HIS A 173 -17.39 -8.19 11.68
N THR A 174 -17.13 -8.10 13.00
CA THR A 174 -16.24 -9.05 13.67
C THR A 174 -16.97 -10.38 13.89
N GLU A 175 -16.22 -11.45 14.15
CA GLU A 175 -16.78 -12.79 14.40
C GLU A 175 -17.70 -12.80 15.64
N HIS A 176 -17.34 -12.02 16.65
CA HIS A 176 -18.08 -11.88 17.90
C HIS A 176 -18.28 -10.39 18.21
N PRO A 177 -19.31 -9.74 17.64
CA PRO A 177 -19.59 -8.34 17.91
C PRO A 177 -20.15 -8.17 19.33
N GLU A 178 -19.65 -7.18 20.06
CA GLU A 178 -20.23 -6.82 21.35
C GLU A 178 -21.63 -6.20 21.18
N ARG A 179 -22.34 -6.06 22.31
CA ARG A 179 -23.68 -5.44 22.29
C ARG A 179 -23.57 -3.95 21.95
N ALA A 180 -24.61 -3.40 21.32
CA ALA A 180 -24.68 -1.97 21.00
C ALA A 180 -24.44 -1.06 22.22
N ALA A 181 -24.91 -1.47 23.41
CA ALA A 181 -24.67 -0.75 24.66
C ALA A 181 -23.19 -0.72 25.07
N TRP A 182 -22.45 -1.81 24.82
CA TRP A 182 -21.01 -1.86 25.06
C TRP A 182 -20.30 -0.90 24.12
N LEU A 183 -20.64 -0.94 22.83
CA LEU A 183 -20.01 -0.06 21.86
C LEU A 183 -20.30 1.42 22.15
N ALA A 184 -21.53 1.77 22.51
CA ALA A 184 -21.86 3.16 22.86
C ALA A 184 -21.01 3.69 24.04
N ARG A 185 -20.63 2.81 24.98
CA ARG A 185 -19.79 3.16 26.14
C ARG A 185 -18.30 3.25 25.80
N HIS A 186 -17.83 2.41 24.87
CA HIS A 186 -16.39 2.29 24.54
C HIS A 186 -16.03 2.94 23.19
N ALA A 187 -17.00 3.46 22.46
CA ALA A 187 -16.76 4.19 21.23
C ALA A 187 -15.92 5.43 21.50
N TRP A 188 -15.08 5.73 20.53
CA TRP A 188 -14.22 6.90 20.53
C TRP A 188 -15.04 8.18 20.66
N ARG A 189 -14.68 9.03 21.61
CA ARG A 189 -15.29 10.36 21.74
C ARG A 189 -14.80 11.28 20.63
N ASP A 190 -15.58 12.31 20.32
CA ASP A 190 -15.26 13.25 19.24
C ASP A 190 -13.91 13.94 19.53
N GLU A 191 -13.66 14.32 20.79
CA GLU A 191 -12.43 14.99 21.21
C GLU A 191 -11.20 14.10 21.04
N GLN A 192 -11.34 12.79 21.26
CA GLN A 192 -10.25 11.82 21.08
C GLN A 192 -9.89 11.67 19.60
N ILE A 193 -10.90 11.62 18.74
CA ILE A 193 -10.72 11.54 17.29
C ILE A 193 -10.04 12.82 16.78
N GLU A 194 -10.53 13.98 17.23
CA GLU A 194 -9.95 15.28 16.87
C GLU A 194 -8.50 15.42 17.33
N GLN A 195 -8.18 14.96 18.54
CA GLN A 195 -6.81 14.99 19.07
C GLN A 195 -5.86 14.15 18.22
N LEU A 196 -6.26 12.94 17.84
CA LEU A 196 -5.44 12.10 16.95
C LEU A 196 -5.23 12.73 15.58
N TYR A 197 -6.27 13.34 15.02
CA TYR A 197 -6.17 14.06 13.76
C TYR A 197 -5.21 15.23 13.86
N ARG A 198 -5.26 15.98 14.96
CA ARG A 198 -4.33 17.09 15.22
C ARG A 198 -2.89 16.60 15.32
N GLN A 199 -2.64 15.54 16.07
CA GLN A 199 -1.31 14.93 16.18
C GLN A 199 -0.80 14.43 14.83
N ALA A 200 -1.66 13.75 14.05
CA ALA A 200 -1.33 13.30 12.71
C ALA A 200 -0.96 14.47 11.78
N TRP A 201 -1.69 15.60 11.88
CA TRP A 201 -1.42 16.82 11.12
C TRP A 201 -0.12 17.51 11.56
N GLU A 202 0.14 17.65 12.85
CA GLU A 202 1.37 18.25 13.38
C GLU A 202 2.63 17.47 12.97
N HIS A 203 2.49 16.15 12.82
CA HIS A 203 3.54 15.28 12.33
C HIS A 203 3.53 15.10 10.81
N SER A 204 2.55 15.66 10.09
CA SER A 204 2.51 15.64 8.63
C SER A 204 3.45 16.69 8.04
N ASP A 205 3.94 16.39 6.85
CA ASP A 205 4.85 17.26 6.12
C ASP A 205 4.19 18.55 5.62
N GLU A 206 2.85 18.60 5.59
CA GLU A 206 2.02 19.77 5.28
C GLU A 206 1.76 20.64 6.53
N GLY A 207 1.61 20.04 7.72
CA GLY A 207 1.49 20.78 8.99
C GLY A 207 2.75 21.59 9.31
N ARG A 208 3.91 21.17 8.80
CA ARG A 208 5.18 21.90 8.90
C ARG A 208 5.31 23.07 7.92
N GLN A 209 4.48 23.16 6.88
CA GLN A 209 4.64 24.16 5.80
C GLN A 209 3.67 25.34 5.88
N GLN A 210 2.64 25.32 6.73
CA GLN A 210 1.73 26.46 6.91
C GLN A 210 2.24 27.43 7.99
N LEU A 211 3.00 28.45 7.55
CA LEU A 211 3.49 29.57 8.36
C LEU A 211 2.41 30.56 8.84
N PHE A 212 1.13 30.33 8.53
CA PHE A 212 0.05 31.26 8.85
C PHE A 212 -1.17 30.54 9.46
N GLY A 213 -1.02 30.04 10.68
CA GLY A 213 -2.01 30.04 11.79
C GLY A 213 -3.52 29.84 11.55
N ILE A 214 -3.97 29.27 10.44
CA ILE A 214 -5.38 29.02 10.16
C ILE A 214 -5.55 27.52 9.88
N PRO A 215 -6.20 26.75 10.78
CA PRO A 215 -6.48 25.35 10.53
C PRO A 215 -7.35 25.23 9.27
N ALA A 216 -6.91 24.42 8.30
CA ALA A 216 -7.70 24.09 7.12
C ALA A 216 -9.01 23.43 7.57
N ARG A 217 -10.07 24.23 7.67
CA ARG A 217 -11.43 23.79 7.94
C ARG A 217 -11.92 22.96 6.75
N TYR A 218 -12.05 21.66 6.98
CA TYR A 218 -12.81 20.67 6.22
C TYR A 218 -12.31 20.29 4.81
N GLY A 219 -12.11 18.98 4.65
CA GLY A 219 -12.42 18.25 3.42
C GLY A 219 -11.57 18.58 2.19
N THR A 220 -10.35 18.07 2.15
CA THR A 220 -9.83 17.51 0.89
C THR A 220 -9.81 16.00 1.07
N GLY A 221 -10.31 15.29 0.06
CA GLY A 221 -10.65 13.88 0.15
C GLY A 221 -9.43 13.01 0.47
N ILE A 222 -9.68 11.70 0.53
CA ILE A 222 -8.72 10.73 0.00
C ILE A 222 -8.08 11.41 -1.21
N ASP A 223 -6.77 11.64 -1.17
CA ASP A 223 -6.07 12.35 -2.24
C ASP A 223 -6.44 11.64 -3.54
N TRP A 224 -7.25 12.31 -4.35
CA TRP A 224 -7.74 11.73 -5.60
C TRP A 224 -6.57 11.59 -6.60
N ASN A 225 -5.42 12.23 -6.31
CA ASN A 225 -4.17 12.05 -7.03
C ASN A 225 -3.37 10.80 -6.61
N GLU A 226 -3.75 10.09 -5.55
CA GLU A 226 -3.08 8.85 -5.13
C GLU A 226 -3.25 7.74 -6.20
N PHE A 227 -4.22 7.88 -7.13
CA PHE A 227 -4.47 6.91 -8.20
C PHE A 227 -4.48 7.47 -9.63
N HIS A 228 -4.38 8.78 -9.84
CA HIS A 228 -4.31 9.36 -11.20
C HIS A 228 -3.30 10.49 -11.30
N THR A 229 -2.29 10.29 -12.15
CA THR A 229 -1.36 11.35 -12.56
C THR A 229 -2.06 12.23 -13.58
N SER A 230 -2.50 13.42 -13.19
CA SER A 230 -2.68 14.52 -14.13
C SER A 230 -1.53 15.50 -13.94
N THR A 231 -0.65 15.59 -14.93
CA THR A 231 0.38 16.62 -15.00
C THR A 231 -0.20 17.91 -15.58
N PRO A 232 -0.10 19.04 -14.87
CA PRO A 232 0.23 20.31 -15.48
C PRO A 232 1.69 20.66 -15.17
N TRP A 233 2.43 20.98 -16.22
CA TRP A 233 3.84 21.35 -16.19
C TRP A 233 4.02 22.76 -15.59
N LYS A 234 4.96 22.94 -14.64
CA LYS A 234 5.96 24.03 -14.57
C LYS A 234 6.80 23.97 -13.28
N GLY A 235 8.12 23.87 -13.46
CA GLY A 235 9.18 24.52 -12.67
C GLY A 235 9.39 24.12 -11.19
N THR A 236 10.60 23.61 -10.93
CA THR A 236 11.38 23.60 -9.67
C THR A 236 11.11 22.58 -8.54
N ALA A 237 12.20 21.85 -8.24
CA ALA A 237 12.57 21.11 -7.02
C ALA A 237 11.65 19.96 -6.53
N TYR A 238 12.00 18.74 -6.93
CA TYR A 238 11.47 17.49 -6.37
C TYR A 238 11.93 17.29 -4.91
N ARG A 239 10.98 17.32 -3.96
CA ARG A 239 11.10 16.59 -2.68
C ARG A 239 9.83 15.75 -2.52
N SER A 240 9.97 14.43 -2.65
CA SER A 240 8.87 13.50 -2.42
C SER A 240 8.52 13.50 -0.93
N LYS A 241 7.30 13.93 -0.60
CA LYS A 241 6.72 13.80 0.74
C LYS A 241 5.52 12.88 0.59
N CYS A 242 5.62 11.68 1.17
CA CYS A 242 4.50 10.73 1.28
C CYS A 242 3.81 11.02 2.61
N VAL A 243 2.50 11.22 2.58
CA VAL A 243 1.68 11.44 3.77
C VAL A 243 1.47 10.09 4.47
N ASP A 244 1.90 10.03 5.73
CA ASP A 244 1.81 8.87 6.60
C ASP A 244 0.37 8.57 6.99
N TYR A 245 -0.12 7.36 6.70
CA TYR A 245 -1.29 6.81 7.39
C TYR A 245 -0.91 6.48 8.84
N VAL A 246 -1.48 7.21 9.79
CA VAL A 246 -1.47 6.87 11.21
C VAL A 246 -2.43 5.69 11.42
N ALA A 247 -1.90 4.48 11.31
CA ALA A 247 -2.49 3.29 11.91
C ALA A 247 -1.55 2.86 13.04
N GLY A 248 -1.73 3.46 14.20
CA GLY A 248 -1.07 3.06 15.43
C GLY A 248 -2.12 3.14 16.51
N LEU A 249 -3.03 2.16 16.53
CA LEU A 249 -4.05 2.06 17.58
C LEU A 249 -4.03 0.63 18.12
N PRO A 250 -3.87 0.45 19.44
CA PRO A 250 -4.02 -0.85 20.06
C PRO A 250 -5.48 -1.27 19.87
N LEU A 251 -5.69 -2.29 19.05
CA LEU A 251 -6.96 -2.98 18.97
C LEU A 251 -7.09 -3.80 20.25
N TRP A 252 -7.93 -3.31 21.16
CA TRP A 252 -8.57 -4.05 22.24
C TRP A 252 -7.63 -4.69 23.27
N GLN A 253 -7.31 -3.93 24.32
CA GLN A 253 -7.13 -4.47 25.67
C GLN A 253 -8.37 -4.13 26.49
#